data_AF-A0A9Q1BPR6-F1
#
_entry.id   AF-A0A9Q1BPR6-F1
#
_cell.length_a   1.000
_cell.length_b   1.000
_cell.length_c   1.000
_cell.angle_alpha   90.00
_cell.angle_beta   90.00
_cell.angle_gamma   90.00
#
_symmetry.space_group_name_H-M   'P 1'
#
loop_
_entity.id
_entity.type
_entity.pdbx_description
1 polymer ?
#
loop_
_entity_poly.entity_id
_entity_poly.type
_entity_poly.pdbx_seq_one_letter_code
_entity_poly.pdbx_strand_id
1 'polypeptide(L)'
;MDSMLASCTDENSLQHFINISEELLSSDKQTSRTSRAVINLFLARCHLIQLILCKLPTSDLQDEIIRFGQRWMQLAPHLDNLNEIFKYPCQKLYISEIRAQFHYILGTCLLQMVQEKTVSEGDAISMATALFGMSLREGSKVKKNLLSMNWSKDDATVVSRLSCVRVSQTWHFLNKILELQERDDFIHHQEKWCNESGYLQMLNQVLGLHQGDDSNQWVKSLISQLSLHPLSTKGINSRDNQIVEIDYECIINDPNNMSFLVWTCIQWRGHDLETTPVFKVFLTKRGLPFSSSNLSHCSVLSLCILDIVIFLHAVANVMEGKLEKLQHRLELDSIPLMSYPYPILNLGNQRQIDWFNAVHQHLEVKDSSKDFIPVVEAGLEVLRCRSRKERMGTELLIYLGRTMKELVSTFFISFENLLPEHKVYGGVMGILTEMSVCM
;
A
#
# COMPACT_ATOMS: atom_id res chain seq x y z
N MET A 1 -9.14 -15.99 -13.65
CA MET A 1 -8.88 -14.54 -13.63
C MET A 1 -8.36 -14.11 -12.27
N ASP A 2 -9.01 -14.44 -11.15
CA ASP A 2 -8.41 -14.29 -9.80
C ASP A 2 -7.16 -15.14 -9.59
N SER A 3 -7.16 -16.40 -10.08
CA SER A 3 -5.94 -17.21 -10.13
C SER A 3 -4.87 -16.67 -11.08
N MET A 4 -5.25 -15.79 -12.03
CA MET A 4 -4.31 -15.21 -13.01
C MET A 4 -3.77 -13.86 -12.57
N LEU A 5 -4.57 -13.02 -11.90
CA LEU A 5 -4.06 -11.81 -11.24
C LEU A 5 -3.27 -12.16 -9.97
N ALA A 6 -3.55 -13.31 -9.33
CA ALA A 6 -2.71 -13.90 -8.29
C ALA A 6 -1.47 -14.63 -8.85
N SER A 7 -1.48 -15.07 -10.12
CA SER A 7 -0.32 -15.71 -10.78
C SER A 7 0.47 -14.79 -11.72
N CYS A 8 0.00 -13.58 -12.00
CA CYS A 8 0.72 -12.57 -12.77
C CYS A 8 1.79 -11.91 -11.89
N THR A 9 2.73 -12.73 -11.43
CA THR A 9 3.98 -12.30 -10.79
C THR A 9 5.13 -12.22 -11.81
N ASP A 10 4.87 -12.63 -13.05
CA ASP A 10 5.83 -12.70 -14.16
C ASP A 10 5.47 -11.71 -15.29
N GLU A 11 6.48 -10.93 -15.69
CA GLU A 11 6.45 -9.92 -16.75
C GLU A 11 6.02 -10.49 -18.11
N ASN A 12 6.38 -11.73 -18.42
CA ASN A 12 6.05 -12.39 -19.69
C ASN A 12 4.56 -12.74 -19.80
N SER A 13 3.96 -13.20 -18.71
CA SER A 13 2.53 -13.50 -18.63
C SER A 13 1.66 -12.25 -18.82
N LEU A 14 2.12 -11.09 -18.33
CA LEU A 14 1.42 -9.83 -18.52
C LEU A 14 1.64 -9.24 -19.92
N GLN A 15 2.86 -9.35 -20.48
CA GLN A 15 3.16 -8.88 -21.84
C GLN A 15 2.39 -9.70 -22.89
N HIS A 16 2.26 -11.00 -22.70
CA HIS A 16 1.43 -11.87 -23.55
C HIS A 16 -0.05 -11.46 -23.50
N PHE A 17 -0.57 -11.14 -22.31
CA PHE A 17 -1.94 -10.68 -22.13
C PHE A 17 -2.19 -9.30 -22.77
N ILE A 18 -1.20 -8.40 -22.72
CA ILE A 18 -1.23 -7.12 -23.43
C ILE A 18 -1.35 -7.38 -24.94
N ASN A 19 -0.44 -8.17 -25.52
CA ASN A 19 -0.42 -8.47 -26.96
C ASN A 19 -1.75 -9.08 -27.47
N ILE A 20 -2.32 -10.04 -26.74
CA ILE A 20 -3.64 -10.64 -27.06
C ILE A 20 -4.75 -9.58 -27.08
N SER A 21 -4.67 -8.62 -26.18
CA SER A 21 -5.67 -7.56 -26.08
C SER A 21 -5.52 -6.51 -27.18
N GLU A 22 -4.32 -6.30 -27.70
CA GLU A 22 -4.07 -5.46 -28.88
C GLU A 22 -4.67 -6.09 -30.14
N GLU A 23 -4.52 -7.40 -30.31
CA GLU A 23 -5.20 -8.14 -31.37
C GLU A 23 -6.72 -8.00 -31.28
N LEU A 24 -7.28 -8.12 -30.07
CA LEU A 24 -8.73 -7.96 -29.84
C LEU A 24 -9.24 -6.54 -30.14
N LEU A 25 -8.43 -5.51 -29.86
CA LEU A 25 -8.72 -4.10 -30.15
C LEU A 25 -8.61 -3.74 -31.63
N SER A 26 -7.74 -4.42 -32.37
CA SER A 26 -7.56 -4.20 -33.82
C SER A 26 -8.69 -4.79 -34.67
N SER A 27 -9.53 -5.65 -34.08
CA SER A 27 -10.71 -6.17 -34.75
C SER A 27 -11.87 -5.17 -34.67
N ASP A 28 -12.46 -4.81 -35.82
CA ASP A 28 -13.61 -3.87 -35.95
C ASP A 28 -14.88 -4.28 -35.17
N LYS A 29 -14.86 -5.39 -34.43
CA LYS A 29 -15.95 -5.83 -33.56
C LYS A 29 -15.71 -5.31 -32.13
N GLN A 30 -15.98 -4.03 -31.93
CA GLN A 30 -16.09 -3.43 -30.59
C GLN A 30 -17.32 -4.01 -29.87
N THR A 31 -17.10 -5.10 -29.13
CA THR A 31 -18.11 -5.66 -28.21
C THR A 31 -17.89 -5.12 -26.80
N SER A 32 -18.93 -5.14 -25.98
CA SER A 32 -18.85 -4.77 -24.55
C SER A 32 -17.80 -5.55 -23.74
N ARG A 33 -17.46 -6.77 -24.20
CA ARG A 33 -16.43 -7.61 -23.60
C ARG A 33 -15.02 -7.09 -23.89
N THR A 34 -14.77 -6.59 -25.10
CA THR A 34 -13.46 -6.05 -25.50
C THR A 34 -13.09 -4.82 -24.67
N SER A 35 -14.05 -3.91 -24.48
CA SER A 35 -13.84 -2.66 -23.72
C SER A 35 -13.57 -2.90 -22.23
N ARG A 36 -14.25 -3.87 -21.62
CA ARG A 36 -14.01 -4.26 -20.22
C ARG A 36 -12.63 -4.88 -20.03
N ALA A 37 -12.18 -5.70 -20.98
CA ALA A 37 -10.85 -6.29 -20.96
C ALA A 37 -9.77 -5.19 -20.97
N VAL A 38 -9.95 -4.16 -21.79
CA VAL A 38 -9.02 -3.02 -21.89
C VAL A 38 -8.90 -2.23 -20.61
N ILE A 39 -10.02 -1.94 -19.95
CA ILE A 39 -10.00 -1.25 -18.65
C ILE A 39 -9.27 -2.10 -17.60
N ASN A 40 -9.57 -3.40 -17.54
CA ASN A 40 -8.93 -4.32 -16.60
C ASN A 40 -7.42 -4.45 -16.84
N LEU A 41 -6.97 -4.38 -18.10
CA LEU A 41 -5.56 -4.31 -18.45
C LEU A 41 -4.88 -3.07 -17.88
N PHE A 42 -5.46 -1.89 -18.06
CA PHE A 42 -4.87 -0.66 -17.54
C PHE A 42 -4.75 -0.69 -16.02
N LEU A 43 -5.78 -1.20 -15.33
CA LEU A 43 -5.73 -1.41 -13.88
C LEU A 43 -4.68 -2.44 -13.48
N ALA A 44 -4.58 -3.56 -14.20
CA ALA A 44 -3.55 -4.56 -13.97
C ALA A 44 -2.15 -4.01 -14.21
N ARG A 45 -1.95 -3.16 -15.23
CA ARG A 45 -0.66 -2.50 -15.50
C ARG A 45 -0.31 -1.48 -14.43
N CYS A 46 -1.28 -0.72 -13.92
CA CYS A 46 -1.06 0.14 -12.75
C CYS A 46 -0.57 -0.69 -11.55
N HIS A 47 -1.22 -1.82 -11.29
CA HIS A 47 -0.80 -2.73 -10.21
C HIS A 47 0.60 -3.30 -10.44
N LEU A 48 0.92 -3.73 -11.66
CA LEU A 48 2.26 -4.23 -11.99
C LEU A 48 3.31 -3.15 -11.74
N ILE A 49 3.10 -1.94 -12.26
CA ILE A 49 4.05 -0.83 -12.08
C ILE A 49 4.29 -0.62 -10.58
N GLN A 50 3.24 -0.60 -9.76
CA GLN A 50 3.39 -0.49 -8.31
C GLN A 50 4.24 -1.61 -7.69
N LEU A 51 4.10 -2.86 -8.15
CA LEU A 51 4.85 -4.00 -7.64
C LEU A 51 6.33 -3.98 -8.03
N ILE A 52 6.68 -3.30 -9.13
CA ILE A 52 8.06 -3.23 -9.65
C ILE A 52 8.80 -1.95 -9.26
N LEU A 53 8.13 -0.96 -8.65
CA LEU A 53 8.74 0.31 -8.20
C LEU A 53 10.04 0.09 -7.41
N CYS A 54 10.06 -0.73 -6.34
CA CYS A 54 11.32 -1.02 -5.62
C CYS A 54 12.23 -2.07 -6.27
N LYS A 55 11.79 -2.72 -7.36
CA LYS A 55 12.51 -3.87 -7.92
C LYS A 55 13.37 -3.50 -9.11
N LEU A 56 12.99 -2.44 -9.82
CA LEU A 56 13.69 -1.98 -11.00
C LEU A 56 14.47 -0.70 -10.73
N PRO A 57 15.61 -0.49 -11.39
CA PRO A 57 16.26 0.82 -11.47
C PRO A 57 15.28 1.87 -12.01
N THR A 58 15.47 3.14 -11.62
CA THR A 58 14.65 4.27 -12.12
C THR A 58 14.54 4.27 -13.64
N SER A 59 15.62 4.02 -14.39
CA SER A 59 15.61 4.04 -15.86
C SER A 59 14.57 3.09 -16.46
N ASP A 60 14.50 1.87 -15.94
CA ASP A 60 13.62 0.83 -16.46
C ASP A 60 12.17 1.13 -16.06
N LEU A 61 11.98 1.71 -14.87
CA LEU A 61 10.70 2.21 -14.42
C LEU A 61 10.19 3.38 -15.28
N GLN A 62 11.07 4.30 -15.67
CA GLN A 62 10.73 5.42 -16.56
C GLN A 62 10.21 4.89 -17.90
N ASP A 63 10.90 3.92 -18.50
CA ASP A 63 10.48 3.29 -19.75
C ASP A 63 9.11 2.63 -19.64
N GLU A 64 8.82 1.99 -18.50
CA GLU A 64 7.52 1.40 -18.22
C GLU A 64 6.40 2.43 -18.08
N ILE A 65 6.67 3.55 -17.40
CA ILE A 65 5.71 4.65 -17.25
C ILE A 65 5.46 5.34 -18.60
N ILE A 66 6.50 5.54 -19.41
CA ILE A 66 6.38 6.09 -20.77
C ILE A 66 5.49 5.19 -21.63
N ARG A 67 5.78 3.88 -21.66
CA ARG A 67 4.97 2.90 -22.42
C ARG A 67 3.52 2.91 -21.96
N PHE A 68 3.28 2.95 -20.65
CA PHE A 68 1.93 3.08 -20.10
C PHE A 68 1.23 4.37 -20.55
N GLY A 69 1.90 5.52 -20.45
CA GLY A 69 1.36 6.82 -20.84
C GLY A 69 1.03 6.90 -22.33
N GLN A 70 1.96 6.48 -23.19
CA GLN A 70 1.73 6.40 -24.64
C GLN A 70 0.54 5.51 -24.98
N ARG A 71 0.43 4.34 -24.33
CA ARG A 71 -0.66 3.41 -24.58
C ARG A 71 -2.01 3.93 -24.12
N TRP A 72 -2.04 4.60 -22.97
CA TRP A 72 -3.25 5.29 -22.53
C TRP A 72 -3.67 6.33 -23.58
N MET A 73 -2.77 7.19 -24.05
CA MET A 73 -3.14 8.19 -25.05
C MET A 73 -3.65 7.61 -26.37
N GLN A 74 -3.12 6.47 -26.81
CA GLN A 74 -3.62 5.75 -27.98
C GLN A 74 -5.05 5.21 -27.77
N LEU A 75 -5.38 4.74 -26.57
CA LEU A 75 -6.64 4.08 -26.27
C LEU A 75 -7.70 5.01 -25.66
N ALA A 76 -7.33 6.20 -25.17
CA ALA A 76 -8.23 7.17 -24.55
C ALA A 76 -9.44 7.53 -25.44
N PRO A 77 -9.28 7.82 -26.75
CA PRO A 77 -10.43 8.12 -27.62
C PRO A 77 -11.44 6.97 -27.72
N HIS A 78 -10.95 5.72 -27.65
CA HIS A 78 -11.81 4.54 -27.65
C HIS A 78 -12.48 4.32 -26.30
N LEU A 79 -11.79 4.65 -25.21
CA LEU A 79 -12.33 4.59 -23.87
C LEU A 79 -13.47 5.59 -23.70
N ASP A 80 -13.36 6.81 -24.21
CA ASP A 80 -14.38 7.86 -24.09
C ASP A 80 -15.72 7.51 -24.77
N ASN A 81 -15.68 6.71 -25.84
CA ASN A 81 -16.86 6.25 -26.58
C ASN A 81 -17.62 5.08 -25.92
N LEU A 82 -17.15 4.56 -24.77
CA LEU A 82 -17.78 3.40 -24.10
C LEU A 82 -19.09 3.71 -23.36
N ASN A 83 -19.55 4.97 -23.38
CA ASN A 83 -20.77 5.41 -22.69
C ASN A 83 -22.03 4.68 -23.18
N GLU A 84 -22.04 4.18 -24.41
CA GLU A 84 -23.16 3.39 -24.95
C GLU A 84 -23.11 1.92 -24.55
N ILE A 85 -21.94 1.43 -24.14
CA ILE A 85 -21.63 0.02 -23.91
C ILE A 85 -21.87 -0.38 -22.45
N PHE A 86 -21.39 0.45 -21.51
CA PHE A 86 -21.70 0.29 -20.10
C PHE A 86 -22.92 1.16 -19.79
N LYS A 87 -24.09 0.55 -19.60
CA LYS A 87 -25.33 1.24 -19.18
C LYS A 87 -25.26 1.93 -17.79
N TYR A 88 -24.06 2.12 -17.24
CA TYR A 88 -23.81 2.54 -15.86
C TYR A 88 -22.73 3.63 -15.80
N PRO A 89 -22.71 4.49 -14.75
CA PRO A 89 -21.71 5.54 -14.55
C PRO A 89 -20.26 5.04 -14.33
N CYS A 90 -19.95 3.78 -14.65
CA CYS A 90 -18.72 3.09 -14.27
C CYS A 90 -17.48 3.55 -15.04
N GLN A 91 -17.60 3.92 -16.31
CA GLN A 91 -16.46 4.27 -17.16
C GLN A 91 -15.72 5.51 -16.66
N LYS A 92 -16.46 6.57 -16.27
CA LYS A 92 -15.84 7.79 -15.72
C LYS A 92 -15.03 7.49 -14.46
N LEU A 93 -15.51 6.58 -13.62
CA LEU A 93 -14.79 6.15 -12.42
C LEU A 93 -13.52 5.36 -12.75
N TYR A 94 -13.55 4.49 -13.76
CA TYR A 94 -12.35 3.79 -14.22
C TYR A 94 -11.29 4.73 -14.78
N ILE A 95 -11.67 5.62 -15.69
CA ILE A 95 -10.74 6.58 -16.31
C ILE A 95 -10.18 7.53 -15.25
N SER A 96 -11.01 7.99 -14.31
CA SER A 96 -10.54 8.84 -13.22
C SER A 96 -9.58 8.10 -12.28
N GLU A 97 -9.82 6.82 -12.03
CA GLU A 97 -8.89 6.00 -11.24
C GLU A 97 -7.56 5.79 -11.96
N ILE A 98 -7.56 5.41 -13.24
CA ILE A 98 -6.33 5.24 -14.04
C ILE A 98 -5.50 6.54 -14.02
N ARG A 99 -6.16 7.69 -14.16
CA ARG A 99 -5.52 9.00 -14.07
C ARG A 99 -4.89 9.27 -12.71
N ALA A 100 -5.60 8.98 -11.63
CA ALA A 100 -5.07 9.18 -10.30
C ALA A 100 -3.91 8.23 -9.98
N GLN A 101 -3.97 7.00 -10.47
CA GLN A 101 -2.88 6.03 -10.38
C GLN A 101 -1.65 6.53 -11.11
N PHE A 102 -1.81 7.11 -12.31
CA PHE A 102 -0.69 7.67 -13.06
C PHE A 102 0.04 8.77 -12.26
N HIS A 103 -0.70 9.73 -11.67
CA HIS A 103 -0.10 10.75 -10.81
C HIS A 103 0.61 10.15 -9.59
N TYR A 104 0.00 9.15 -8.95
CA TYR A 104 0.60 8.46 -7.81
C TYR A 104 1.90 7.73 -8.19
N ILE A 105 1.91 7.05 -9.34
CA ILE A 105 3.10 6.35 -9.86
C ILE A 105 4.22 7.35 -10.15
N LEU A 106 3.93 8.47 -10.82
CA LEU A 106 4.92 9.53 -11.09
C LEU A 106 5.49 10.11 -9.79
N GLY A 107 4.63 10.41 -8.82
CA GLY A 107 5.06 10.93 -7.52
C GLY A 107 5.93 9.93 -6.77
N THR A 108 5.60 8.64 -6.81
CA THR A 108 6.39 7.60 -6.18
C THR A 108 7.74 7.37 -6.88
N CYS A 109 7.76 7.47 -8.22
CA CYS A 109 8.98 7.42 -9.02
C CYS A 109 9.94 8.56 -8.65
N LEU A 110 9.45 9.80 -8.49
CA LEU A 110 10.27 10.92 -8.00
C LEU A 110 10.92 10.64 -6.65
N LEU A 111 10.16 10.07 -5.71
CA LEU A 111 10.69 9.75 -4.39
C LEU A 111 11.75 8.64 -4.44
N GLN A 112 11.63 7.71 -5.40
CA GLN A 112 12.68 6.73 -5.67
C GLN A 112 13.93 7.38 -6.28
N MET A 113 13.76 8.32 -7.22
CA MET A 113 14.86 9.09 -7.80
C MET A 113 15.68 9.85 -6.74
N VAL A 114 15.03 10.34 -5.68
CA VAL A 114 15.70 10.93 -4.52
C VAL A 114 16.56 9.91 -3.79
N GLN A 115 16.03 8.70 -3.53
CA GLN A 115 16.79 7.63 -2.88
C GLN A 115 18.01 7.20 -3.72
N GLU A 116 17.88 7.24 -5.04
CA GLU A 116 18.95 6.95 -6.00
C GLU A 116 19.88 8.15 -6.27
N LYS A 117 19.63 9.30 -5.62
CA LYS A 117 20.38 10.57 -5.77
C LYS A 117 20.45 11.07 -7.22
N THR A 118 19.43 10.78 -8.03
CA THR A 118 19.33 11.27 -9.42
C THR A 118 18.60 12.61 -9.52
N VAL A 119 17.81 12.97 -8.49
CA VAL A 119 17.12 14.26 -8.37
C VAL A 119 17.31 14.83 -6.96
N SER A 120 17.38 16.16 -6.85
CA SER A 120 17.44 16.86 -5.56
C SER A 120 16.19 16.58 -4.72
N GLU A 121 16.37 16.40 -3.41
CA GLU A 121 15.25 16.13 -2.48
C GLU A 121 14.20 17.25 -2.54
N GLY A 122 14.61 18.51 -2.39
CA GLY A 122 13.67 19.64 -2.32
C GLY A 122 12.76 19.77 -3.54
N ASP A 123 13.30 19.66 -4.76
CA ASP A 123 12.49 19.72 -5.97
C ASP A 123 11.59 18.50 -6.10
N ALA A 124 12.11 17.30 -5.83
CA ALA A 124 11.34 16.06 -5.90
C ALA A 124 10.19 16.02 -4.89
N ILE A 125 10.40 16.48 -3.65
CA ILE A 125 9.34 16.60 -2.64
C ILE A 125 8.26 17.57 -3.10
N SER A 126 8.66 18.72 -3.65
CA SER A 126 7.73 19.74 -4.14
C SER A 126 6.86 19.19 -5.29
N MET A 127 7.48 18.50 -6.25
CA MET A 127 6.80 17.86 -7.39
C MET A 127 5.91 16.69 -6.94
N ALA A 128 6.42 15.81 -6.06
CA ALA A 128 5.68 14.66 -5.53
C ALA A 128 4.45 15.13 -4.74
N THR A 129 4.56 16.21 -3.95
CA THR A 129 3.45 16.83 -3.23
C THR A 129 2.34 17.27 -4.20
N ALA A 130 2.69 17.90 -5.32
CA ALA A 130 1.73 18.29 -6.35
C ALA A 130 1.05 17.07 -7.00
N LEU A 131 1.84 16.06 -7.41
CA LEU A 131 1.35 14.84 -8.03
C LEU A 131 0.43 14.04 -7.12
N PHE A 132 0.80 13.88 -5.85
CA PHE A 132 -0.03 13.28 -4.83
C PHE A 132 -1.28 14.12 -4.56
N GLY A 133 -1.20 15.44 -4.54
CA GLY A 133 -2.38 16.31 -4.46
C GLY A 133 -3.38 16.03 -5.59
N MET A 134 -2.91 15.99 -6.84
CA MET A 134 -3.73 15.67 -8.01
C MET A 134 -4.29 14.24 -7.95
N SER A 135 -3.50 13.28 -7.47
CA SER A 135 -3.97 11.91 -7.25
C SER A 135 -5.10 11.88 -6.22
N LEU A 136 -4.90 12.49 -5.05
CA LEU A 136 -5.83 12.44 -3.92
C LEU A 136 -7.15 13.17 -4.20
N ARG A 137 -7.22 14.07 -5.20
CA ARG A 137 -8.49 14.66 -5.64
C ARG A 137 -9.50 13.59 -6.05
N GLU A 138 -9.03 12.54 -6.72
CA GLU A 138 -9.82 11.35 -6.98
C GLU A 138 -9.92 10.54 -5.69
N GLY A 139 -11.06 10.69 -4.99
CA GLY A 139 -11.32 9.99 -3.73
C GLY A 139 -11.30 8.46 -3.84
N SER A 140 -11.29 7.80 -2.68
CA SER A 140 -11.29 6.35 -2.58
C SER A 140 -12.59 5.75 -3.08
N LYS A 141 -12.51 4.63 -3.79
CA LYS A 141 -13.67 3.92 -4.34
C LYS A 141 -13.92 2.66 -3.52
N VAL A 142 -14.34 2.86 -2.26
CA VAL A 142 -14.57 1.77 -1.29
C VAL A 142 -15.58 0.76 -1.85
N LYS A 143 -15.25 -0.53 -1.74
CA LYS A 143 -16.00 -1.64 -2.34
C LYS A 143 -17.50 -1.62 -2.02
N LYS A 144 -17.85 -1.40 -0.75
CA LYS A 144 -19.26 -1.36 -0.31
C LYS A 144 -20.06 -0.28 -1.07
N ASN A 145 -19.45 0.87 -1.33
CA ASN A 145 -20.07 1.97 -2.05
C ASN A 145 -20.22 1.63 -3.54
N LEU A 146 -19.20 1.01 -4.15
CA LEU A 146 -19.27 0.54 -5.54
C LEU A 146 -20.37 -0.51 -5.74
N LEU A 147 -20.49 -1.48 -4.82
CA LEU A 147 -21.56 -2.47 -4.86
C LEU A 147 -22.95 -1.83 -4.77
N SER A 148 -23.12 -0.78 -3.94
CA SER A 148 -24.37 -0.03 -3.87
C SER A 148 -24.72 0.70 -5.17
N MET A 149 -23.72 0.96 -6.03
CA MET A 149 -23.88 1.55 -7.36
C MET A 149 -24.06 0.48 -8.46
N ASN A 150 -24.42 -0.75 -8.09
CA ASN A 150 -24.61 -1.90 -9.01
C ASN A 150 -23.36 -2.34 -9.77
N TRP A 151 -22.17 -2.13 -9.20
CA TRP A 151 -20.94 -2.71 -9.76
C TRP A 151 -20.91 -4.22 -9.55
N SER A 152 -20.31 -4.93 -10.51
CA SER A 152 -20.00 -6.35 -10.31
C SER A 152 -19.00 -6.51 -9.17
N LYS A 153 -19.09 -7.63 -8.42
CA LYS A 153 -18.21 -7.89 -7.27
C LYS A 153 -16.74 -7.85 -7.66
N ASP A 154 -16.39 -8.39 -8.81
CA ASP A 154 -15.01 -8.50 -9.28
C ASP A 154 -14.45 -7.11 -9.62
N ASP A 155 -15.21 -6.32 -10.40
CA ASP A 155 -14.84 -4.96 -10.76
C ASP A 155 -14.70 -4.06 -9.53
N ALA A 156 -15.67 -4.14 -8.61
CA ALA A 156 -15.64 -3.40 -7.36
C ALA A 156 -14.43 -3.77 -6.51
N THR A 157 -14.01 -5.03 -6.51
CA THR A 157 -12.83 -5.49 -5.77
C THR A 157 -11.54 -4.92 -6.36
N VAL A 158 -11.36 -5.01 -7.68
CA VAL A 158 -10.14 -4.53 -8.35
C VAL A 158 -9.98 -3.02 -8.18
N VAL A 159 -11.05 -2.26 -8.41
CA VAL A 159 -11.01 -0.79 -8.30
C VAL A 159 -10.89 -0.33 -6.85
N SER A 160 -11.59 -0.98 -5.91
CA SER A 160 -11.45 -0.68 -4.48
C SER A 160 -10.02 -0.88 -4.01
N ARG A 161 -9.42 -2.04 -4.33
CA ARG A 161 -8.04 -2.35 -3.95
C ARG A 161 -7.06 -1.29 -4.42
N LEU A 162 -7.08 -0.92 -5.70
CA LEU A 162 -6.16 0.08 -6.25
C LEU A 162 -6.41 1.47 -5.67
N SER A 163 -7.67 1.91 -5.65
CA SER A 163 -8.02 3.26 -5.20
C SER A 163 -7.76 3.48 -3.71
N CYS A 164 -8.06 2.50 -2.86
CA CYS A 164 -7.85 2.62 -1.43
C CYS A 164 -6.35 2.63 -1.11
N VAL A 165 -5.54 1.75 -1.72
CA VAL A 165 -4.09 1.70 -1.51
C VAL A 165 -3.42 3.00 -1.95
N ARG A 166 -3.85 3.57 -3.08
CA ARG A 166 -3.39 4.87 -3.56
C ARG A 166 -3.76 5.98 -2.59
N VAL A 167 -5.04 6.09 -2.24
CA VAL A 167 -5.54 7.17 -1.36
C VAL A 167 -4.91 7.11 0.02
N SER A 168 -4.75 5.90 0.59
CA SER A 168 -4.05 5.64 1.84
C SER A 168 -2.65 6.27 1.82
N GLN A 169 -1.79 5.83 0.90
CA GLN A 169 -0.39 6.27 0.85
C GLN A 169 -0.25 7.74 0.49
N THR A 170 -1.07 8.21 -0.44
CA THR A 170 -1.08 9.61 -0.85
C THR A 170 -1.50 10.51 0.31
N TRP A 171 -2.52 10.12 1.08
CA TRP A 171 -2.98 10.90 2.23
C TRP A 171 -1.92 10.92 3.34
N HIS A 172 -1.36 9.76 3.72
CA HIS A 172 -0.36 9.69 4.79
C HIS A 172 0.89 10.53 4.48
N PHE A 173 1.37 10.48 3.23
CA PHE A 173 2.48 11.32 2.78
C PHE A 173 2.13 12.82 2.84
N LEU A 174 0.99 13.23 2.27
CA LEU A 174 0.59 14.64 2.24
C LEU A 174 0.26 15.18 3.63
N ASN A 175 -0.31 14.35 4.51
CA ASN A 175 -0.55 14.73 5.89
C ASN A 175 0.78 14.97 6.62
N LYS A 176 1.79 14.13 6.37
CA LYS A 176 3.14 14.36 6.92
C LYS A 176 3.76 15.67 6.42
N ILE A 177 3.60 16.01 5.15
CA ILE A 177 4.01 17.32 4.60
C ILE A 177 3.37 18.45 5.40
N LEU A 178 2.06 18.40 5.61
CA LEU A 178 1.33 19.46 6.33
C LEU A 178 1.67 19.56 7.82
N GLU A 179 2.14 18.48 8.43
CA GLU A 179 2.64 18.48 9.81
C GLU A 179 4.02 19.12 9.95
N LEU A 180 4.87 18.97 8.93
CA LEU A 180 6.28 19.37 8.97
C LEU A 180 6.57 20.71 8.29
N GLN A 181 5.81 21.06 7.26
CA GLN A 181 5.98 22.28 6.46
C GLN A 181 4.88 23.30 6.77
N GLU A 182 5.15 24.57 6.49
CA GLU A 182 4.13 25.59 6.62
C GLU A 182 3.02 25.38 5.58
N ARG A 183 1.77 25.70 5.92
CA ARG A 183 0.64 25.54 4.99
C ARG A 183 0.84 26.30 3.68
N ASP A 184 1.54 27.43 3.74
CA ASP A 184 1.82 28.27 2.58
C ASP A 184 2.81 27.58 1.62
N ASP A 185 3.74 26.77 2.12
CA ASP A 185 4.66 25.96 1.29
C ASP A 185 3.89 24.90 0.49
N PHE A 186 2.93 24.22 1.14
CA PHE A 186 2.08 23.25 0.45
C PHE A 186 1.28 23.91 -0.68
N ILE A 187 0.67 25.07 -0.42
CA ILE A 187 -0.08 25.83 -1.43
C ILE A 187 0.87 26.25 -2.56
N HIS A 188 2.06 26.76 -2.23
CA HIS A 188 3.06 27.16 -3.20
C HIS A 188 3.49 26.00 -4.11
N HIS A 189 3.72 24.81 -3.56
CA HIS A 189 4.02 23.61 -4.35
C HIS A 189 2.90 23.27 -5.33
N GLN A 190 1.64 23.31 -4.87
CA GLN A 190 0.49 23.05 -5.73
C GLN A 190 0.38 24.10 -6.85
N GLU A 191 0.53 25.40 -6.55
CA GLU A 191 0.44 26.46 -7.55
C GLU A 191 1.56 26.40 -8.60
N LYS A 192 2.79 26.11 -8.16
CA LYS A 192 3.97 25.99 -9.02
C LYS A 192 3.81 24.87 -10.06
N TRP A 193 3.26 23.74 -9.64
CA TRP A 193 3.32 22.49 -10.42
C TRP A 193 1.97 22.06 -11.02
N CYS A 194 0.84 22.46 -10.44
CA CYS A 194 -0.50 22.15 -10.97
C CYS A 194 -0.97 23.16 -12.03
N ASN A 195 -0.10 23.44 -13.00
CA ASN A 195 -0.40 24.21 -14.21
C ASN A 195 0.33 23.56 -15.41
N GLU A 196 -0.06 23.87 -16.65
CA GLU A 196 0.46 23.17 -17.83
C GLU A 196 2.00 23.21 -17.94
N SER A 197 2.61 24.37 -17.68
CA SER A 197 4.06 24.55 -17.75
C SER A 197 4.78 23.77 -16.65
N GLY A 198 4.32 23.89 -15.41
CA GLY A 198 4.89 23.18 -14.26
C GLY A 198 4.75 21.67 -14.44
N TYR A 199 3.59 21.20 -14.88
CA TYR A 199 3.34 19.78 -15.09
C TYR A 199 4.20 19.19 -16.22
N LEU A 200 4.40 19.94 -17.32
CA LEU A 200 5.31 19.53 -18.38
C LEU A 200 6.75 19.42 -17.86
N GLN A 201 7.21 20.37 -17.05
CA GLN A 201 8.54 20.30 -16.42
C GLN A 201 8.67 19.09 -15.50
N MET A 202 7.65 18.80 -14.68
CA MET A 202 7.62 17.58 -13.87
C MET A 202 7.72 16.32 -14.72
N LEU A 203 6.91 16.20 -15.78
CA LEU A 203 6.97 15.02 -16.65
C LEU A 203 8.33 14.86 -17.31
N ASN A 204 8.95 15.95 -17.78
CA ASN A 204 10.28 15.89 -18.36
C ASN A 204 11.32 15.40 -17.34
N GLN A 205 11.22 15.85 -16.10
CA GLN A 205 12.11 15.41 -15.02
C GLN A 205 11.89 13.92 -14.69
N VAL A 206 10.63 13.51 -14.48
CA VAL A 206 10.30 12.14 -14.05
C VAL A 206 10.54 11.14 -15.14
N LEU A 207 10.28 11.49 -16.39
CA LEU A 207 10.37 10.56 -17.54
C LEU A 207 11.69 10.70 -18.29
N GLY A 208 12.60 11.58 -17.87
CA GLY A 208 13.88 11.82 -18.55
C GLY A 208 13.72 12.36 -19.99
N LEU A 209 12.62 13.07 -20.27
CA LEU A 209 12.33 13.58 -21.61
C LEU A 209 13.08 14.89 -21.87
N HIS A 210 13.73 15.00 -23.03
CA HIS A 210 14.41 16.22 -23.44
C HIS A 210 13.43 17.29 -23.92
N GLN A 211 13.67 18.55 -23.53
CA GLN A 211 12.87 19.68 -24.00
C GLN A 211 12.98 19.85 -25.51
N GLY A 212 11.84 19.93 -26.21
CA GLY A 212 11.79 20.21 -27.65
C GLY A 212 11.76 18.97 -28.54
N ASP A 213 11.73 17.76 -27.98
CA ASP A 213 11.58 16.55 -28.78
C ASP A 213 10.14 16.42 -29.29
N ASP A 214 9.94 16.51 -30.62
CA ASP A 214 8.64 16.39 -31.29
C ASP A 214 7.99 15.01 -31.05
N SER A 215 8.78 14.03 -30.60
CA SER A 215 8.33 12.70 -30.14
C SER A 215 7.38 12.77 -28.92
N ASN A 216 7.30 13.91 -28.21
CA ASN A 216 6.49 14.09 -27.00
C ASN A 216 5.05 14.59 -27.27
N GLN A 217 4.52 14.43 -28.48
CA GLN A 217 3.12 14.78 -28.78
C GLN A 217 2.11 14.12 -27.82
N TRP A 218 2.39 12.88 -27.39
CA TRP A 218 1.54 12.17 -26.44
C TRP A 218 1.51 12.87 -25.07
N VAL A 219 2.61 13.48 -24.62
CA VAL A 219 2.68 14.23 -23.36
C VAL A 219 1.80 15.48 -23.43
N LYS A 220 1.91 16.25 -24.53
CA LYS A 220 1.06 17.43 -24.74
C LYS A 220 -0.42 17.05 -24.77
N SER A 221 -0.75 15.95 -25.45
CA SER A 221 -2.11 15.43 -25.50
C SER A 221 -2.60 14.95 -24.13
N LEU A 222 -1.75 14.30 -23.34
CA LEU A 222 -2.05 13.90 -21.98
C LEU A 222 -2.38 15.13 -21.12
N ILE A 223 -1.51 16.14 -21.11
CA ILE A 223 -1.71 17.39 -20.35
C ILE A 223 -3.07 18.02 -20.70
N SER A 224 -3.42 18.08 -21.99
CA SER A 224 -4.70 18.65 -22.43
C SER A 224 -5.94 17.90 -21.91
N GLN A 225 -5.80 16.62 -21.55
CA GLN A 225 -6.88 15.79 -21.00
C GLN A 225 -6.91 15.78 -19.46
N LEU A 226 -5.90 16.34 -18.80
CA LEU A 226 -5.78 16.35 -17.35
C LEU A 226 -6.40 17.62 -16.75
N SER A 227 -7.14 17.43 -15.66
CA SER A 227 -7.60 18.55 -14.82
C SER A 227 -6.51 18.91 -13.83
N LEU A 228 -5.66 19.87 -14.21
CA LEU A 228 -4.57 20.41 -13.39
C LEU A 228 -5.11 21.46 -12.40
N HIS A 229 -5.88 21.03 -11.40
CA HIS A 229 -6.28 21.92 -10.31
C HIS A 229 -5.64 21.50 -9.00
N PRO A 230 -5.15 22.48 -8.22
CA PRO A 230 -4.51 22.22 -6.93
C PRO A 230 -5.50 21.61 -5.93
N LEU A 231 -5.01 20.72 -5.08
CA LEU A 231 -5.76 20.24 -3.92
C LEU A 231 -5.67 21.27 -2.79
N SER A 232 -6.80 21.64 -2.17
CA SER A 232 -6.77 22.51 -0.99
C SER A 232 -6.42 21.72 0.28
N THR A 233 -5.81 22.38 1.26
CA THR A 233 -5.51 21.80 2.58
C THR A 233 -6.77 21.29 3.29
N LYS A 234 -7.90 22.00 3.17
CA LYS A 234 -9.22 21.54 3.65
C LYS A 234 -9.64 20.19 3.02
N GLY A 235 -9.23 19.93 1.78
CA GLY A 235 -9.48 18.67 1.08
C GLY A 235 -8.71 17.48 1.65
N ILE A 236 -7.63 17.71 2.39
CA ILE A 236 -6.87 16.67 3.10
C ILE A 236 -7.52 16.43 4.46
N ASN A 237 -7.67 17.47 5.28
CA ASN A 237 -8.20 17.38 6.65
C ASN A 237 -9.64 16.82 6.72
N SER A 238 -10.43 17.01 5.67
CA SER A 238 -11.80 16.45 5.63
C SER A 238 -11.84 14.93 5.53
N ARG A 239 -10.71 14.28 5.27
CA ARG A 239 -10.59 12.82 5.09
C ARG A 239 -9.98 12.10 6.30
N ASP A 240 -9.55 12.82 7.32
CA ASP A 240 -8.89 12.26 8.52
C ASP A 240 -9.75 11.16 9.17
N ASN A 241 -11.06 11.36 9.24
CA ASN A 241 -11.98 10.39 9.82
C ASN A 241 -12.27 9.18 8.91
N GLN A 242 -11.93 9.28 7.61
CA GLN A 242 -12.19 8.24 6.61
C GLN A 242 -10.96 7.34 6.41
N ILE A 243 -9.76 7.83 6.75
CA ILE A 243 -8.50 7.12 6.43
C ILE A 243 -8.39 5.78 7.15
N VAL A 244 -8.89 5.67 8.39
CA VAL A 244 -8.98 4.39 9.13
C VAL A 244 -9.78 3.35 8.34
N GLU A 245 -10.90 3.75 7.75
CA GLU A 245 -11.75 2.84 6.96
C GLU A 245 -11.07 2.46 5.65
N ILE A 246 -10.40 3.41 5.00
CA ILE A 246 -9.68 3.18 3.75
C ILE A 246 -8.52 2.21 3.97
N ASP A 247 -7.73 2.40 5.02
CA ASP A 247 -6.62 1.51 5.36
C ASP A 247 -7.13 0.11 5.74
N TYR A 248 -8.24 0.03 6.47
CA TYR A 248 -8.90 -1.23 6.78
C TYR A 248 -9.37 -1.97 5.51
N GLU A 249 -9.97 -1.26 4.57
CA GLU A 249 -10.38 -1.78 3.26
C GLU A 249 -9.17 -2.27 2.43
N CYS A 250 -8.02 -1.60 2.51
CA CYS A 250 -6.78 -2.05 1.86
C CYS A 250 -6.35 -3.43 2.41
N ILE A 251 -6.31 -3.57 3.73
CA ILE A 251 -5.86 -4.79 4.39
C ILE A 251 -6.80 -5.96 4.09
N ILE A 252 -8.11 -5.74 4.06
CA ILE A 252 -9.06 -6.81 3.73
C ILE A 252 -8.95 -7.26 2.27
N ASN A 253 -8.66 -6.33 1.35
CA ASN A 253 -8.54 -6.66 -0.06
C ASN A 253 -7.21 -7.37 -0.40
N ASP A 254 -6.18 -7.23 0.43
CA ASP A 254 -4.90 -7.91 0.26
C ASP A 254 -4.23 -8.25 1.61
N PRO A 255 -4.78 -9.22 2.36
CA PRO A 255 -4.34 -9.50 3.72
C PRO A 255 -2.95 -10.17 3.77
N ASN A 256 -2.44 -10.65 2.62
CA ASN A 256 -1.14 -11.32 2.49
C ASN A 256 0.01 -10.31 2.23
N ASN A 257 -0.30 -9.03 2.03
CA ASN A 257 0.69 -8.00 1.76
C ASN A 257 1.37 -7.52 3.05
N MET A 258 2.38 -8.28 3.49
CA MET A 258 3.16 -7.97 4.69
C MET A 258 3.77 -6.56 4.65
N SER A 259 4.28 -6.12 3.49
CA SER A 259 4.90 -4.81 3.35
C SER A 259 3.90 -3.68 3.61
N PHE A 260 2.69 -3.78 3.07
CA PHE A 260 1.63 -2.81 3.37
C PHE A 260 1.23 -2.84 4.84
N LEU A 261 1.08 -4.01 5.45
CA LEU A 261 0.76 -4.15 6.87
C LEU A 261 1.81 -3.49 7.78
N VAL A 262 3.09 -3.76 7.53
CA VAL A 262 4.22 -3.16 8.24
C VAL A 262 4.22 -1.65 8.04
N TRP A 263 4.00 -1.18 6.81
CA TRP A 263 3.92 0.24 6.51
C TRP A 263 2.78 0.93 7.27
N THR A 264 1.59 0.32 7.31
CA THR A 264 0.46 0.82 8.10
C THR A 264 0.80 0.84 9.59
N CYS A 265 1.47 -0.18 10.13
CA CYS A 265 1.94 -0.15 11.53
C CYS A 265 2.89 1.03 11.82
N ILE A 266 3.72 1.43 10.85
CA ILE A 266 4.59 2.60 10.96
C ILE A 266 3.77 3.90 10.92
N GLN A 267 2.85 4.05 9.96
CA GLN A 267 2.06 5.28 9.83
C GLN A 267 1.16 5.55 11.04
N TRP A 268 0.60 4.49 11.63
CA TRP A 268 -0.30 4.60 12.78
C TRP A 268 0.44 4.53 14.13
N ARG A 269 1.78 4.59 14.13
CA ARG A 269 2.56 4.55 15.37
C ARG A 269 2.24 5.78 16.23
N GLY A 270 1.97 5.57 17.51
CA GLY A 270 1.61 6.64 18.45
C GLY A 270 0.13 7.05 18.43
N HIS A 271 -0.68 6.50 17.51
CA HIS A 271 -2.12 6.61 17.58
C HIS A 271 -2.72 5.58 18.55
N ASP A 272 -3.95 5.84 19.00
CA ASP A 272 -4.71 4.89 19.80
C ASP A 272 -4.84 3.56 19.05
N LEU A 273 -4.46 2.46 19.71
CA LEU A 273 -4.43 1.13 19.12
C LEU A 273 -5.82 0.68 18.61
N GLU A 274 -6.91 1.14 19.24
CA GLU A 274 -8.28 0.91 18.77
C GLU A 274 -8.59 1.53 17.42
N THR A 275 -7.83 2.55 17.01
CA THR A 275 -7.97 3.20 15.71
C THR A 275 -7.10 2.54 14.64
N THR A 276 -6.13 1.70 15.04
CA THR A 276 -5.18 1.07 14.12
C THR A 276 -5.86 -0.01 13.25
N PRO A 277 -5.89 0.15 11.92
CA PRO A 277 -6.60 -0.75 11.01
C PRO A 277 -6.09 -2.21 11.05
N VAL A 278 -4.78 -2.40 11.14
CA VAL A 278 -4.11 -3.71 11.21
C VAL A 278 -4.66 -4.54 12.37
N PHE A 279 -4.80 -3.92 13.54
CA PHE A 279 -5.29 -4.59 14.74
C PHE A 279 -6.75 -5.05 14.56
N LYS A 280 -7.62 -4.18 14.03
CA LYS A 280 -9.04 -4.53 13.77
C LYS A 280 -9.19 -5.74 12.87
N VAL A 281 -8.38 -5.88 11.81
CA VAL A 281 -8.51 -7.01 10.88
C VAL A 281 -8.13 -8.32 11.55
N PHE A 282 -6.98 -8.39 12.22
CA PHE A 282 -6.54 -9.66 12.82
C PHE A 282 -7.39 -10.10 14.02
N LEU A 283 -8.00 -9.15 14.75
CA LEU A 283 -8.98 -9.46 15.80
C LEU A 283 -10.26 -10.12 15.28
N THR A 284 -10.66 -9.84 14.04
CA THR A 284 -11.89 -10.40 13.47
C THR A 284 -11.67 -11.73 12.75
N LYS A 285 -10.41 -12.17 12.59
CA LYS A 285 -10.09 -13.48 11.99
C LYS A 285 -10.54 -14.61 12.93
N ARG A 286 -11.61 -15.30 12.52
CA ARG A 286 -12.16 -16.47 13.21
C ARG A 286 -11.15 -17.62 13.21
N GLY A 287 -10.90 -18.23 14.37
CA GLY A 287 -10.24 -19.55 14.46
C GLY A 287 -8.92 -19.60 15.22
N LEU A 288 -8.29 -18.47 15.55
CA LEU A 288 -7.12 -18.42 16.42
C LEU A 288 -7.51 -18.02 17.85
N PRO A 289 -6.88 -18.61 18.89
CA PRO A 289 -6.96 -18.04 20.23
C PRO A 289 -6.30 -16.65 20.23
N PHE A 290 -6.77 -15.77 21.12
CA PHE A 290 -6.19 -14.44 21.24
C PHE A 290 -4.74 -14.49 21.73
N SER A 291 -4.46 -15.32 22.75
CA SER A 291 -3.15 -15.51 23.35
C SER A 291 -2.86 -16.99 23.63
N SER A 292 -1.58 -17.34 23.76
CA SER A 292 -1.16 -18.65 24.26
C SER A 292 -1.10 -18.63 25.80
N SER A 293 -1.56 -19.71 26.42
CA SER A 293 -1.39 -19.94 27.86
C SER A 293 -0.01 -20.49 28.24
N ASN A 294 0.79 -20.91 27.26
CA ASN A 294 2.14 -21.44 27.46
C ASN A 294 3.08 -20.97 26.34
N LEU A 295 3.97 -20.03 26.66
CA LEU A 295 4.93 -19.48 25.69
C LEU A 295 6.07 -20.45 25.34
N SER A 296 6.33 -21.45 26.19
CA SER A 296 7.35 -22.46 25.91
C SER A 296 6.96 -23.43 24.78
N HIS A 297 5.68 -23.50 24.46
CA HIS A 297 5.19 -24.26 23.31
C HIS A 297 5.33 -23.39 22.07
N CYS A 298 6.04 -23.85 21.05
CA CYS A 298 6.19 -23.13 19.78
C CYS A 298 5.62 -23.92 18.60
N SER A 299 4.69 -24.85 18.86
CA SER A 299 4.05 -25.60 17.78
C SER A 299 3.13 -24.70 16.97
N VAL A 300 2.94 -25.02 15.70
CA VAL A 300 2.01 -24.28 14.82
C VAL A 300 0.58 -24.20 15.39
N LEU A 301 0.15 -25.26 16.09
CA LEU A 301 -1.17 -25.32 16.76
C LEU A 301 -1.31 -24.33 17.93
N SER A 302 -0.19 -23.82 18.44
CA SER A 302 -0.17 -22.83 19.53
C SER A 302 -0.11 -21.39 19.03
N LEU A 303 -0.12 -21.16 17.71
CA LEU A 303 -0.18 -19.83 17.11
C LEU A 303 -1.43 -19.09 17.62
N CYS A 304 -1.26 -17.81 17.98
CA CYS A 304 -2.33 -16.95 18.45
C CYS A 304 -2.30 -15.59 17.74
N ILE A 305 -3.40 -14.84 17.85
CA ILE A 305 -3.52 -13.50 17.25
C ILE A 305 -2.38 -12.58 17.73
N LEU A 306 -2.03 -12.68 19.01
CA LEU A 306 -0.97 -11.86 19.61
C LEU A 306 0.39 -12.10 18.97
N ASP A 307 0.73 -13.33 18.55
CA ASP A 307 2.02 -13.58 17.87
C ASP A 307 2.12 -12.82 16.55
N ILE A 308 1.02 -12.77 15.79
CA ILE A 308 0.96 -12.06 14.49
C ILE A 308 1.10 -10.55 14.71
N VAL A 309 0.39 -10.01 15.71
CA VAL A 309 0.46 -8.58 16.05
C VAL A 309 1.86 -8.22 16.55
N ILE A 310 2.44 -9.01 17.46
CA ILE A 310 3.81 -8.82 17.95
C ILE A 310 4.80 -8.85 16.79
N PHE A 311 4.67 -9.83 15.88
CA PHE A 311 5.52 -9.92 14.70
C PHE A 311 5.47 -8.65 13.87
N LEU A 312 4.28 -8.16 13.49
CA LEU A 312 4.13 -6.97 12.66
C LEU A 312 4.73 -5.72 13.33
N HIS A 313 4.46 -5.51 14.62
CA HIS A 313 5.04 -4.39 15.37
C HIS A 313 6.55 -4.50 15.54
N ALA A 314 7.08 -5.72 15.71
CA ALA A 314 8.52 -5.95 15.78
C ALA A 314 9.21 -5.64 14.45
N VAL A 315 8.63 -6.11 13.34
CA VAL A 315 9.14 -5.81 11.99
C VAL A 315 9.07 -4.30 11.73
N ALA A 316 7.94 -3.64 12.03
CA ALA A 316 7.79 -2.19 11.89
C ALA A 316 8.86 -1.42 12.67
N ASN A 317 9.08 -1.74 13.95
CA ASN A 317 10.08 -1.06 14.78
C ASN A 317 11.51 -1.24 14.25
N VAL A 318 11.85 -2.45 13.77
CA VAL A 318 13.17 -2.71 13.16
C VAL A 318 13.32 -1.99 11.83
N MET A 319 12.26 -1.94 11.01
CA MET A 319 12.29 -1.27 9.71
C MET A 319 12.42 0.24 9.86
N GLU A 320 11.73 0.85 10.83
CA GLU A 320 11.85 2.28 11.13
C GLU A 320 13.29 2.67 11.45
N GLY A 321 13.95 1.97 12.39
CA GLY A 321 15.35 2.23 12.70
C GLY A 321 16.32 1.96 11.53
N LYS A 322 15.95 1.09 10.57
CA LYS A 322 16.71 0.93 9.32
C LYS A 322 16.50 2.09 8.36
N LEU A 323 15.26 2.58 8.25
CA LEU A 323 14.90 3.70 7.38
C LEU A 323 15.51 5.01 7.90
N GLU A 324 15.54 5.25 9.20
CA GLU A 324 16.25 6.39 9.81
C GLU A 324 17.75 6.36 9.48
N LYS A 325 18.39 5.20 9.64
CA LYS A 325 19.80 5.02 9.25
C LYS A 325 20.03 5.22 7.75
N LEU A 326 19.10 4.75 6.92
CA LEU A 326 19.17 4.97 5.48
C LEU A 326 19.02 6.45 5.15
N GLN A 327 18.06 7.14 5.76
CA GLN A 327 17.84 8.57 5.61
C GLN A 327 19.11 9.38 5.94
N HIS A 328 19.75 9.10 7.07
CA HIS A 328 21.02 9.75 7.43
C HIS A 328 22.15 9.49 6.42
N ARG A 329 22.24 8.28 5.84
CA ARG A 329 23.24 7.97 4.79
C ARG A 329 22.94 8.67 3.47
N LEU A 330 21.65 8.88 3.18
CA LEU A 330 21.21 9.54 1.96
C LEU A 330 21.27 11.07 2.08
N GLU A 331 21.46 11.61 3.29
CA GLU A 331 21.46 13.06 3.57
C GLU A 331 20.12 13.70 3.21
N LEU A 332 19.03 13.03 3.62
CA LEU A 332 17.65 13.47 3.40
C LEU A 332 17.11 14.12 4.67
N ASP A 333 16.78 15.41 4.59
CA ASP A 333 16.44 16.22 5.75
C ASP A 333 15.02 16.79 5.67
N SER A 334 14.38 16.74 4.50
CA SER A 334 13.11 17.42 4.27
C SER A 334 11.92 16.67 4.88
N ILE A 335 11.87 15.34 4.72
CA ILE A 335 10.78 14.49 5.24
C ILE A 335 11.35 13.17 5.73
N PRO A 336 10.85 12.61 6.85
CA PRO A 336 11.17 11.26 7.25
C PRO A 336 10.91 10.23 6.14
N LEU A 337 11.91 9.40 5.85
CA LEU A 337 11.82 8.38 4.80
C LEU A 337 10.67 7.40 5.03
N MET A 338 10.34 7.14 6.30
CA MET A 338 9.24 6.27 6.72
C MET A 338 7.85 6.75 6.26
N SER A 339 7.70 8.02 5.87
CA SER A 339 6.44 8.58 5.36
C SER A 339 6.26 8.38 3.85
N TYR A 340 7.26 7.82 3.15
CA TYR A 340 7.17 7.54 1.72
C TYR A 340 6.22 6.36 1.45
N PRO A 341 5.69 6.23 0.22
CA PRO A 341 4.89 5.07 -0.19
C PRO A 341 5.63 3.75 0.04
N TYR A 342 4.93 2.73 0.55
CA TYR A 342 5.53 1.43 0.86
C TYR A 342 6.23 0.73 -0.32
N PRO A 343 5.81 0.90 -1.60
CA PRO A 343 6.45 0.23 -2.72
C PRO A 343 7.91 0.60 -2.94
N ILE A 344 8.42 1.67 -2.31
CA ILE A 344 9.82 2.11 -2.42
C ILE A 344 10.59 2.01 -1.10
N LEU A 345 10.01 1.36 -0.08
CA LEU A 345 10.61 1.28 1.27
C LEU A 345 11.24 -0.07 1.60
N ASN A 346 11.12 -1.06 0.72
CA ASN A 346 11.63 -2.42 0.91
C ASN A 346 11.42 -2.96 2.34
N LEU A 347 10.15 -3.11 2.70
CA LEU A 347 9.74 -3.40 4.07
C LEU A 347 9.80 -4.89 4.38
N GLY A 348 10.68 -5.24 5.30
CA GLY A 348 10.92 -6.61 5.74
C GLY A 348 12.01 -7.32 4.93
N ASN A 349 12.36 -8.53 5.35
CA ASN A 349 13.29 -9.41 4.64
C ASN A 349 12.60 -10.71 4.21
N GLN A 350 13.26 -11.50 3.36
CA GLN A 350 12.68 -12.71 2.81
C GLN A 350 12.19 -13.69 3.90
N ARG A 351 12.95 -13.88 4.99
CA ARG A 351 12.54 -14.78 6.10
C ARG A 351 11.27 -14.29 6.80
N GLN A 352 11.11 -12.98 6.96
CA GLN A 352 9.91 -12.37 7.54
C GLN A 352 8.71 -12.58 6.62
N ILE A 353 8.91 -12.36 5.30
CA ILE A 353 7.88 -12.61 4.28
C ILE A 353 7.49 -14.10 4.27
N ASP A 354 8.46 -15.00 4.28
CA ASP A 354 8.24 -16.45 4.28
C ASP A 354 7.45 -16.88 5.51
N TRP A 355 7.80 -16.37 6.70
CA TRP A 355 7.08 -16.66 7.94
C TRP A 355 5.63 -16.16 7.87
N PHE A 356 5.42 -14.92 7.44
CA PHE A 356 4.09 -14.34 7.33
C PHE A 356 3.22 -15.09 6.33
N ASN A 357 3.78 -15.46 5.17
CA ASN A 357 3.12 -16.28 4.17
C ASN A 357 2.78 -17.68 4.70
N ALA A 358 3.69 -18.32 5.46
CA ALA A 358 3.45 -19.62 6.08
C ALA A 358 2.31 -19.57 7.12
N VAL A 359 2.26 -18.50 7.92
CA VAL A 359 1.14 -18.23 8.85
C VAL A 359 -0.16 -18.06 8.07
N HIS A 360 -0.17 -17.25 7.02
CA HIS A 360 -1.38 -17.03 6.23
C HIS A 360 -1.87 -18.30 5.52
N GLN A 361 -0.95 -19.08 4.95
CA GLN A 361 -1.26 -20.39 4.40
C GLN A 361 -1.93 -21.29 5.44
N HIS A 362 -1.39 -21.36 6.66
CA HIS A 362 -1.98 -22.13 7.76
C HIS A 362 -3.41 -21.69 8.11
N LEU A 363 -3.71 -20.39 8.00
CA LEU A 363 -5.03 -19.83 8.33
C LEU A 363 -6.07 -20.00 7.22
N GLU A 364 -5.66 -19.87 5.95
CA GLU A 364 -6.58 -19.88 4.80
C GLU A 364 -6.80 -21.27 4.24
N VAL A 365 -5.69 -22.00 4.05
CA VAL A 365 -5.71 -23.35 3.52
C VAL A 365 -5.45 -24.22 4.72
N LYS A 366 -6.44 -25.02 5.15
CA LYS A 366 -6.17 -26.15 6.06
C LYS A 366 -5.36 -27.22 5.32
N ASP A 367 -4.32 -26.80 4.59
CA ASP A 367 -3.52 -27.63 3.74
C ASP A 367 -2.70 -28.56 4.60
N SER A 368 -2.56 -29.79 4.12
CA SER A 368 -1.86 -30.87 4.81
C SER A 368 -0.37 -30.91 4.46
N SER A 369 0.10 -29.94 3.67
CA SER A 369 1.52 -29.70 3.41
C SER A 369 2.25 -29.48 4.73
N LYS A 370 3.20 -30.35 5.07
CA LYS A 370 4.01 -30.23 6.29
C LYS A 370 5.11 -29.17 6.16
N ASP A 371 5.29 -28.55 4.99
CA ASP A 371 6.47 -27.75 4.68
C ASP A 371 6.42 -26.35 5.33
N PHE A 372 5.23 -25.81 5.58
CA PHE A 372 5.08 -24.52 6.27
C PHE A 372 5.25 -24.64 7.80
N ILE A 373 5.03 -25.84 8.37
CA ILE A 373 5.03 -26.05 9.82
C ILE A 373 6.38 -25.66 10.43
N PRO A 374 7.55 -26.17 9.94
CA PRO A 374 8.84 -25.78 10.48
C PRO A 374 9.11 -24.28 10.39
N VAL A 375 8.60 -23.60 9.35
CA VAL A 375 8.76 -22.15 9.19
C VAL A 375 8.01 -21.42 10.29
N VAL A 376 6.73 -21.75 10.51
CA VAL A 376 5.92 -21.12 11.56
C VAL A 376 6.54 -21.35 12.94
N GLU A 377 6.91 -22.60 13.25
CA GLU A 377 7.48 -22.97 14.54
C GLU A 377 8.80 -22.24 14.82
N ALA A 378 9.70 -22.15 13.83
CA ALA A 378 10.95 -21.42 13.95
C ALA A 378 10.73 -19.93 14.27
N GLY A 379 9.77 -19.27 13.62
CA GLY A 379 9.46 -17.88 13.96
C GLY A 379 8.80 -17.72 15.32
N LEU A 380 7.95 -18.66 15.76
CA LEU A 380 7.41 -18.67 17.12
C LEU A 380 8.52 -18.82 18.18
N GLU A 381 9.54 -19.63 17.92
CA GLU A 381 10.69 -19.77 18.83
C GLU A 381 11.47 -18.46 19.00
N VAL A 382 11.56 -17.65 17.95
CA VAL A 382 12.19 -16.32 18.00
C VAL A 382 11.30 -15.32 18.73
N LEU A 383 10.02 -15.23 18.34
CA LEU A 383 9.06 -14.28 18.93
C LEU A 383 8.86 -14.51 20.43
N ARG A 384 8.81 -15.78 20.84
CA ARG A 384 8.63 -16.19 22.24
C ARG A 384 9.96 -16.38 22.99
N CYS A 385 11.07 -15.94 22.39
CA CYS A 385 12.41 -15.94 23.00
C CYS A 385 12.89 -17.31 23.52
N ARG A 386 12.43 -18.41 22.90
CA ARG A 386 12.81 -19.78 23.27
C ARG A 386 14.19 -20.16 22.74
N SER A 387 14.60 -19.60 21.60
CA SER A 387 15.93 -19.83 21.04
C SER A 387 17.00 -19.11 21.86
N ARG A 388 18.00 -19.85 22.36
CA ARG A 388 19.17 -19.27 23.06
C ARG A 388 20.13 -18.53 22.11
N LYS A 389 20.04 -18.77 20.80
CA LYS A 389 20.98 -18.24 19.80
C LYS A 389 20.49 -16.93 19.15
N GLU A 390 19.18 -16.74 19.07
CA GLU A 390 18.55 -15.58 18.43
C GLU A 390 17.55 -14.97 19.42
N ARG A 391 18.07 -14.18 20.37
CA ARG A 391 17.23 -13.45 21.32
C ARG A 391 16.72 -12.16 20.68
N MET A 392 15.46 -11.84 20.93
CA MET A 392 14.93 -10.51 20.63
C MET A 392 15.68 -9.47 21.47
N GLY A 393 16.05 -8.34 20.87
CA GLY A 393 16.78 -7.29 21.58
C GLY A 393 15.97 -6.71 22.74
N THR A 394 16.61 -6.40 23.86
CA THR A 394 15.96 -5.89 25.08
C THR A 394 15.09 -4.65 24.84
N GLU A 395 15.55 -3.72 24.00
CA GLU A 395 14.80 -2.51 23.64
C GLU A 395 13.50 -2.83 22.91
N LEU A 396 13.53 -3.81 22.00
CA LEU A 396 12.35 -4.28 21.29
C LEU A 396 11.39 -5.02 22.23
N LEU A 397 11.90 -5.81 23.18
CA LEU A 397 11.08 -6.45 24.21
C LEU A 397 10.40 -5.43 25.13
N ILE A 398 11.10 -4.37 25.56
CA ILE A 398 10.51 -3.29 26.34
C ILE A 398 9.42 -2.58 25.55
N TYR A 399 9.69 -2.25 24.28
CA TYR A 399 8.72 -1.63 23.41
C TYR A 399 7.47 -2.49 23.26
N LEU A 400 7.63 -3.76 22.90
CA LEU A 400 6.53 -4.70 22.79
C LEU A 400 5.80 -4.86 24.12
N GLY A 401 6.50 -4.97 25.25
CA GLY A 401 5.86 -5.05 26.58
C GLY A 401 4.98 -3.84 26.91
N ARG A 402 5.41 -2.63 26.52
CA ARG A 402 4.62 -1.39 26.69
C ARG A 402 3.42 -1.37 25.74
N THR A 403 3.65 -1.57 24.45
CA THR A 403 2.60 -1.61 23.43
C THR A 403 1.57 -2.71 23.75
N MET A 404 2.02 -3.88 24.22
CA MET A 404 1.15 -5.00 24.57
C MET A 404 0.41 -4.74 25.87
N LYS A 405 1.02 -4.11 26.89
CA LYS A 405 0.30 -3.70 28.10
C LYS A 405 -0.87 -2.76 27.75
N GLU A 406 -0.65 -1.81 26.86
CA GLU A 406 -1.68 -0.89 26.36
C GLU A 406 -2.74 -1.63 25.53
N LEU A 407 -2.32 -2.50 24.60
CA LEU A 407 -3.22 -3.36 23.81
C LEU A 407 -4.14 -4.16 24.73
N VAL A 408 -3.60 -4.71 25.80
CA VAL A 408 -4.31 -5.59 26.73
C VAL A 408 -5.25 -4.78 27.62
N SER A 409 -4.78 -3.68 28.21
CA SER A 409 -5.63 -2.83 29.06
C SER A 409 -6.81 -2.25 28.29
N THR A 410 -6.58 -1.79 27.06
CA THR A 410 -7.61 -1.19 26.21
C THR A 410 -8.57 -2.25 25.67
N PHE A 411 -8.06 -3.42 25.27
CA PHE A 411 -8.88 -4.55 24.82
C PHE A 411 -9.81 -5.06 25.92
N PHE A 412 -9.36 -5.17 27.17
CA PHE A 412 -10.22 -5.62 28.27
C PHE A 412 -11.35 -4.65 28.60
N ILE A 413 -11.09 -3.33 28.52
CA ILE A 413 -12.12 -2.30 28.75
C ILE A 413 -13.20 -2.34 27.66
N SER A 414 -12.82 -2.59 26.41
CA SER A 414 -13.74 -2.62 25.26
C SER A 414 -14.49 -3.95 25.09
N PHE A 415 -13.92 -5.07 25.58
CA PHE A 415 -14.53 -6.41 25.49
C PHE A 415 -15.28 -6.88 26.75
N GLU A 416 -15.07 -6.28 27.93
CA GLU A 416 -15.90 -6.51 29.13
C GLU A 416 -17.39 -6.19 28.88
N ASN A 417 -17.69 -5.37 27.88
CA ASN A 417 -19.05 -5.08 27.44
C ASN A 417 -19.67 -6.18 26.53
N LEU A 418 -18.92 -7.23 26.15
CA LEU A 418 -19.35 -8.24 25.18
C LEU A 418 -19.33 -9.70 25.68
N LEU A 419 -18.53 -10.05 26.70
CA LEU A 419 -18.56 -11.39 27.32
C LEU A 419 -18.11 -11.37 28.80
N PRO A 420 -18.85 -12.01 29.73
CA PRO A 420 -18.37 -12.21 31.10
C PRO A 420 -17.51 -13.49 31.16
N GLU A 421 -16.22 -13.38 31.52
CA GLU A 421 -15.51 -14.31 32.43
C GLU A 421 -13.97 -14.12 32.50
N HIS A 422 -13.45 -14.24 33.73
CA HIS A 422 -12.10 -13.91 34.24
C HIS A 422 -10.90 -14.76 33.76
N LYS A 423 -10.97 -15.54 32.67
CA LYS A 423 -9.88 -16.47 32.29
C LYS A 423 -8.80 -15.91 31.34
N VAL A 424 -9.05 -14.77 30.70
CA VAL A 424 -8.13 -14.20 29.69
C VAL A 424 -6.98 -13.40 30.34
N TYR A 425 -7.21 -12.86 31.55
CA TYR A 425 -6.23 -12.03 32.28
C TYR A 425 -4.94 -12.78 32.65
N GLY A 426 -5.04 -14.08 32.96
CA GLY A 426 -3.90 -14.89 33.44
C GLY A 426 -2.87 -15.22 32.36
N GLY A 427 -3.31 -15.53 31.14
CA GLY A 427 -2.39 -15.87 30.04
C GLY A 427 -1.57 -14.67 29.60
N VAL A 428 -2.21 -13.50 29.51
CA VAL A 428 -1.59 -12.27 29.02
C VAL A 428 -0.61 -11.65 30.04
N MET A 429 -0.97 -11.67 31.33
CA MET A 429 -0.03 -11.28 32.39
C MET A 429 1.15 -12.25 32.47
N GLY A 430 0.95 -13.54 32.16
CA GLY A 430 2.04 -14.51 32.00
C GLY A 430 3.04 -14.11 30.90
N ILE A 431 2.54 -13.66 29.75
CA ILE A 431 3.38 -13.17 28.64
C ILE A 431 4.21 -11.96 29.04
N LEU A 432 3.58 -10.96 29.67
CA LEU A 432 4.27 -9.76 30.14
C LEU A 432 5.28 -10.06 31.26
N THR A 433 4.97 -11.03 32.13
CA THR A 433 5.86 -11.46 33.22
C THR A 433 7.07 -12.22 32.68
N GLU A 434 6.90 -13.16 31.76
CA GLU A 434 8.01 -13.89 31.15
C GLU A 434 8.90 -13.00 30.28
N MET A 435 8.30 -12.05 29.53
CA MET A 435 9.07 -11.03 28.79
C MET A 435 9.85 -10.11 29.74
N SER A 436 9.30 -9.77 30.91
CA SER A 436 10.00 -8.98 31.93
C SER A 436 11.13 -9.73 32.64
N VAL A 437 11.07 -11.06 32.70
CA VAL A 437 12.14 -11.92 33.25
C VAL A 437 13.29 -12.13 32.24
N CYS A 438 13.02 -11.89 30.94
CA CYS A 438 14.04 -11.91 29.89
C CYS A 438 14.75 -10.56 29.67
N MET A 439 14.25 -9.47 30.27
CA MET A 439 14.93 -8.18 30.41
C MET A 439 15.91 -8.20 31.58
#